data_AF-A0A6B3GY49-F1
#
_entry.id   AF-A0A6B3GY49-F1
#
_cell.length_a   1.000
_cell.length_b   1.000
_cell.length_c   1.000
_cell.angle_alpha   90.00
_cell.angle_beta   90.00
_cell.angle_gamma   90.00
#
_symmetry.space_group_name_H-M   'P 1'
#
loop_
_entity.id
_entity.type
_entity.pdbx_description
1 polymer ?
#
loop_
_entity_poly.entity_id
_entity_poly.type
_entity_poly.pdbx_seq_one_letter_code
_entity_poly.pdbx_strand_id
1 'polypeptide(L)'
;MFAPVRDLGLVVVWDDGDSSHSDDNAPFPHVREVLELRAAQGRCGFLLGGTSCTVEAAQLVESGWALPLLADRERLRRAAP
;
A
#
# COMPACT_ATOMS: atom_id res chain seq x y z
N MET A 1 -5.11 0.82 11.28
CA MET A 1 -5.82 1.36 10.09
C MET A 1 -7.01 2.29 10.36
N PHE A 2 -7.66 2.29 11.53
CA PHE A 2 -8.90 3.09 11.78
C PHE A 2 -8.71 4.39 12.58
N ALA A 3 -7.47 4.83 12.81
CA ALA A 3 -7.22 6.04 13.58
C ALA A 3 -7.95 7.25 12.96
N PRO A 4 -8.70 8.04 13.74
CA PRO A 4 -9.36 9.25 13.27
C PRO A 4 -8.31 10.35 13.11
N VAL A 5 -7.86 10.56 11.89
CA VAL A 5 -6.85 11.58 11.54
C VAL A 5 -7.55 12.73 10.82
N ARG A 6 -7.45 13.93 11.38
CA ARG A 6 -7.90 15.16 10.70
C ARG A 6 -6.97 15.49 9.56
N ASP A 7 -7.53 15.93 8.43
CA ASP A 7 -6.77 16.38 7.26
C ASP A 7 -5.71 15.36 6.81
N LEU A 8 -6.10 14.09 6.78
CA LEU A 8 -5.24 12.97 6.39
C LEU A 8 -4.66 13.20 4.98
N GLY A 9 -3.34 13.41 4.90
CA GLY A 9 -2.66 13.69 3.62
C GLY A 9 -2.09 12.46 2.91
N LEU A 10 -1.71 11.42 3.65
CA LEU A 10 -1.09 10.21 3.12
C LEU A 10 -1.34 9.02 4.04
N VAL A 11 -1.59 7.86 3.45
CA VAL A 11 -1.52 6.55 4.12
C VAL A 11 -0.46 5.70 3.46
N VAL A 12 0.27 4.94 4.27
CA VAL A 12 1.36 4.06 3.81
C VAL A 12 1.18 2.68 4.44
N VAL A 13 1.32 1.64 3.63
CA VAL A 13 1.48 0.26 4.10
C VAL A 13 2.79 -0.31 3.55
N TRP A 14 3.49 -1.04 4.40
CA TRP A 14 4.72 -1.73 4.05
C TRP A 14 4.49 -3.24 4.11
N ASP A 15 4.95 -3.96 3.09
CA ASP A 15 4.81 -5.41 2.90
C ASP A 15 3.35 -5.87 3.09
N ASP A 16 2.45 -5.48 2.18
CA ASP A 16 1.01 -5.75 2.30
C ASP A 16 0.62 -7.24 2.21
N GLY A 17 1.55 -8.12 1.85
CA GLY A 17 1.36 -9.57 1.89
C GLY A 17 1.64 -10.21 3.24
N ASP A 18 2.10 -9.44 4.25
CA ASP A 18 2.31 -9.97 5.59
C ASP A 18 0.96 -10.28 6.26
N SER A 19 0.80 -11.50 6.79
CA SER A 19 -0.47 -11.94 7.38
C SER A 19 -0.88 -11.11 8.61
N SER A 20 0.05 -10.41 9.26
CA SER A 20 -0.26 -9.48 10.35
C SER A 20 -1.08 -8.26 9.93
N HIS A 21 -1.21 -8.00 8.62
CA HIS A 21 -2.11 -6.99 8.07
C HIS A 21 -3.57 -7.46 7.93
N SER A 22 -3.86 -8.73 8.22
CA SER A 22 -5.22 -9.26 8.27
C SER A 22 -5.71 -9.35 9.72
N ASP A 23 -6.93 -8.90 9.97
CA ASP A 23 -7.62 -9.17 11.23
C ASP A 23 -8.40 -10.49 11.12
N ASP A 24 -8.21 -11.39 12.07
CA ASP A 24 -8.91 -12.68 12.12
C ASP A 24 -10.34 -12.58 12.68
N ASN A 25 -10.76 -11.40 13.12
CA ASN A 25 -12.11 -11.16 13.61
C ASN A 25 -12.97 -10.55 12.52
N ALA A 26 -14.22 -11.01 12.43
CA ALA A 26 -15.21 -10.40 11.54
C ALA A 26 -15.25 -8.86 11.73
N PRO A 27 -15.23 -8.06 10.64
CA PRO A 27 -15.47 -8.44 9.24
C PRO A 27 -14.22 -8.87 8.44
N PHE A 28 -13.14 -9.27 9.10
CA PHE A 28 -11.86 -9.69 8.51
C PHE A 28 -11.18 -8.63 7.64
N PRO A 29 -11.08 -7.37 8.11
CA PRO A 29 -10.50 -6.31 7.31
C PRO A 29 -9.00 -6.54 7.06
N HIS A 30 -8.58 -6.31 5.83
CA HIS A 30 -7.17 -6.22 5.46
C HIS A 30 -6.70 -4.76 5.47
N VAL A 31 -5.51 -4.48 6.03
CA VAL A 31 -4.96 -3.11 6.14
C VAL A 31 -4.92 -2.41 4.78
N ARG A 32 -4.40 -3.07 3.74
CA ARG A 32 -4.34 -2.52 2.38
C ARG A 32 -5.71 -2.00 1.92
N GLU A 33 -6.75 -2.83 1.99
CA GLU A 33 -8.09 -2.48 1.52
C GLU A 33 -8.70 -1.31 2.29
N VAL A 34 -8.50 -1.28 3.61
CA VAL A 34 -8.96 -0.15 4.43
C VAL A 34 -8.23 1.13 4.05
N LEU A 35 -6.92 1.08 3.79
CA LEU A 35 -6.16 2.25 3.39
C LEU A 35 -6.50 2.72 1.96
N GLU A 36 -6.75 1.82 1.02
CA GLU A 36 -7.26 2.14 -0.33
C GLU A 36 -8.60 2.88 -0.25
N LEU A 37 -9.55 2.35 0.53
CA LEU A 37 -10.85 2.99 0.75
C LEU A 37 -10.71 4.37 1.39
N ARG A 38 -9.85 4.50 2.39
CA ARG A 38 -9.58 5.80 3.04
C ARG A 38 -8.95 6.80 2.07
N ALA A 39 -8.04 6.37 1.20
CA ALA A 39 -7.43 7.22 0.20
C ALA A 39 -8.45 7.70 -0.84
N ALA A 40 -9.29 6.79 -1.34
CA ALA A 40 -10.34 7.12 -2.29
C ALA A 40 -11.39 8.07 -1.70
N GLN A 41 -11.90 7.78 -0.49
CA GLN A 41 -12.95 8.59 0.15
C GLN A 41 -12.41 9.90 0.71
N GLY A 42 -11.24 9.87 1.33
CA GLY A 42 -10.60 11.01 1.98
C GLY A 42 -9.78 11.89 1.03
N ARG A 43 -9.64 11.48 -0.24
CA ARG A 43 -8.82 12.14 -1.27
C ARG A 43 -7.38 12.39 -0.80
N CYS A 44 -6.80 11.39 -0.14
CA CYS A 44 -5.41 11.44 0.33
C CYS A 44 -4.50 10.56 -0.52
N GLY A 45 -3.19 10.75 -0.37
CA GLY A 45 -2.21 9.87 -1.01
C GLY A 45 -2.28 8.46 -0.45
N PHE A 46 -2.03 7.47 -1.32
CA PHE A 46 -1.82 6.08 -0.95
C PHE A 46 -0.44 5.65 -1.43
N LEU A 47 0.33 4.99 -0.55
CA LEU A 47 1.59 4.36 -0.89
C LEU A 47 1.63 2.94 -0.34
N LEU A 48 1.92 1.99 -1.22
CA LEU A 48 2.26 0.63 -0.87
C LEU A 48 3.71 0.39 -1.26
N GLY A 49 4.50 -0.12 -0.32
CA GLY A 49 5.90 -0.48 -0.56
C GLY A 49 6.22 -1.83 0.06
N GLY A 50 7.31 -2.44 -0.37
CA GLY A 50 7.75 -3.72 0.15
C GLY A 50 9.06 -4.17 -0.48
N THR A 51 9.62 -5.24 0.06
CA THR A 51 10.82 -5.89 -0.51
C THR A 51 10.49 -6.76 -1.73
N SER A 52 9.24 -7.17 -1.86
CA SER A 52 8.69 -7.89 -3.02
C SER A 52 7.44 -7.17 -3.53
N CYS A 53 7.06 -7.46 -4.76
CA CYS A 53 5.79 -7.00 -5.33
C CYS A 53 4.73 -8.09 -5.09
N THR A 54 3.65 -7.76 -4.39
CA THR A 54 2.50 -8.65 -4.22
C THR A 54 1.62 -8.65 -5.47
N VAL A 55 0.75 -9.66 -5.59
CA VAL A 55 -0.19 -9.75 -6.72
C VAL A 55 -1.18 -8.59 -6.67
N GLU A 56 -1.61 -8.23 -5.48
CA GLU A 56 -2.49 -7.10 -5.20
C GLU A 56 -1.85 -5.78 -5.61
N ALA A 57 -0.60 -5.53 -5.21
CA ALA A 57 0.13 -4.34 -5.64
C ALA A 57 0.31 -4.27 -7.17
N ALA A 58 0.64 -5.40 -7.80
CA ALA A 58 0.72 -5.49 -9.26
C ALA A 58 -0.62 -5.17 -9.92
N GLN A 59 -1.73 -5.69 -9.39
CA GLN A 59 -3.09 -5.44 -9.89
C GLN A 59 -3.50 -3.97 -9.76
N LEU A 60 -3.13 -3.28 -8.68
CA LEU A 60 -3.39 -1.84 -8.52
C LEU A 60 -2.68 -1.03 -9.61
N VAL A 61 -1.45 -1.41 -9.96
CA VAL A 61 -0.70 -0.77 -11.05
C VAL A 61 -1.29 -1.13 -12.42
N GLU A 62 -1.57 -2.41 -12.66
CA GLU A 62 -2.10 -2.89 -13.94
C GLU A 62 -3.48 -2.29 -14.27
N SER A 63 -4.34 -2.13 -13.26
CA SER A 63 -5.64 -1.48 -13.41
C SER A 63 -5.57 0.04 -13.57
N GLY A 64 -4.40 0.65 -13.36
CA GLY A 64 -4.21 2.10 -13.36
C GLY A 64 -4.76 2.80 -12.12
N TRP A 65 -5.16 2.05 -11.09
CA TRP A 65 -5.60 2.62 -9.81
C TRP A 65 -4.43 3.28 -9.06
N ALA A 66 -3.26 2.63 -9.09
CA ALA A 66 -2.00 3.18 -8.59
C ALA A 66 -0.98 3.37 -9.72
N LEU A 67 -0.01 4.25 -9.48
CA LEU A 67 1.14 4.42 -10.38
C LEU A 67 2.37 3.70 -9.81
N PRO A 68 3.23 3.12 -10.66
CA PRO A 68 4.45 2.49 -10.20
C PRO A 68 5.46 3.55 -9.72
N LEU A 69 6.08 3.32 -8.56
CA LEU A 69 7.18 4.14 -8.04
C LEU A 69 8.47 3.33 -8.06
N LEU A 70 9.16 3.32 -9.20
CA LEU A 70 10.35 2.50 -9.44
C LEU A 70 11.60 3.36 -9.62
N ALA A 71 12.70 2.95 -9.01
CA ALA A 71 14.02 3.49 -9.30
C ALA A 71 14.60 2.85 -10.57
N ASP A 72 15.48 3.59 -11.26
CA ASP A 72 16.25 3.03 -12.37
C ASP A 72 17.17 1.88 -11.91
N ARG A 73 17.54 1.00 -12.84
CA ARG A 73 18.32 -0.22 -12.51
C ARG A 73 19.71 0.11 -11.96
N GLU A 74 20.32 1.22 -12.35
CA GLU A 74 21.65 1.60 -11.86
C GLU A 74 21.60 2.07 -10.41
N ARG A 75 20.58 2.84 -10.03
CA ARG A 75 20.29 3.24 -8.66
C ARG A 75 20.00 2.03 -7.79
N LEU A 76 19.19 1.08 -8.27
CA LEU A 76 18.92 -0.17 -7.54
C LEU A 76 20.19 -0.98 -7.29
N ARG A 77 21.03 -1.21 -8.31
CA ARG A 77 22.28 -1.97 -8.16
C ARG A 77 23.26 -1.34 -7.18
N ARG A 78 23.32 -0.01 -7.11
CA ARG A 78 24.20 0.70 -6.17
C ARG A 78 23.74 0.61 -4.71
N ALA A 79 22.45 0.40 -4.48
CA ALA A 79 21.87 0.35 -3.14
C ALA A 79 21.66 -1.09 -2.63
N ALA A 80 21.79 -2.09 -3.49
CA ALA A 80 21.69 -3.49 -3.10
C ALA A 80 22.86 -3.87 -2.17
N PRO A 81 22.61 -4.65 -1.10
CA PRO A 81 23.63 -5.09 -0.15
C PRO A 81 24.67 -6.04 -0.77
#